data_AF-B4EPU0-F1
#
_entry.id   AF-B4EPU0-F1
#
_cell.length_a   1.000
_cell.length_b   1.000
_cell.length_c   1.000
_cell.angle_alpha   90.00
_cell.angle_beta   90.00
_cell.angle_gamma   90.00
#
_symmetry.space_group_name_H-M   'P 1'
#
loop_
_entity.id
_entity.type
_entity.pdbx_description
1 polymer ?
#
loop_
_entity_poly.entity_id
_entity_poly.type
_entity_poly.pdbx_seq_one_letter_code
_entity_poly.pdbx_strand_id
1 'polypeptide(L)'
;MIHTIRFRVRPVYHGSDLLVEILDDHRAADFPDVAAMLRDALHSVRLAHPDGLDDPQIAGSQDRYFSYWSYARGHYEIDDDLWGWCVTAPVNNRAIVADIEQALLATGRFVKEAADVGKFA
;
A
#
# COMPACT_ATOMS: atom_id res chain seq x y z
N MET A 1 10.81 -20.62 -11.33
CA MET A 1 9.41 -20.18 -11.26
C MET A 1 9.41 -18.74 -10.77
N ILE A 2 8.64 -17.86 -11.39
CA ILE A 2 8.48 -16.50 -10.87
C ILE A 2 7.46 -16.62 -9.72
N HIS A 3 7.89 -16.37 -8.49
CA HIS A 3 6.99 -16.31 -7.35
C HIS A 3 6.00 -15.15 -7.55
N THR A 4 4.70 -15.42 -7.40
CA THR A 4 3.66 -14.40 -7.58
C THR A 4 3.28 -13.84 -6.22
N ILE A 5 3.29 -12.52 -6.09
CA ILE A 5 3.07 -11.83 -4.81
C ILE A 5 1.58 -11.69 -4.57
N ARG A 6 1.13 -12.11 -3.39
CA ARG A 6 -0.29 -12.10 -3.04
C ARG A 6 -0.64 -10.79 -2.37
N PHE A 7 -1.79 -10.21 -2.74
CA PHE A 7 -2.34 -9.05 -2.06
C PHE A 7 -3.85 -9.17 -1.88
N ARG A 8 -4.43 -8.41 -0.96
CA ARG A 8 -5.88 -8.28 -0.80
C ARG A 8 -6.31 -6.82 -0.78
N VAL A 9 -7.55 -6.60 -1.20
CA VAL A 9 -8.26 -5.34 -0.92
C VAL A 9 -9.31 -5.62 0.13
N ARG A 10 -9.26 -4.90 1.25
CA ARG A 10 -10.17 -5.10 2.38
C ARG A 10 -10.44 -3.81 3.13
N PRO A 11 -11.48 -3.75 3.96
CA PRO A 11 -11.66 -2.65 4.89
C PRO A 11 -10.49 -2.53 5.88
N VAL A 12 -10.20 -1.31 6.30
CA VAL A 12 -9.42 -1.02 7.50
C VAL A 12 -10.15 -1.56 8.73
N TYR A 13 -9.43 -1.84 9.82
CA TYR A 13 -10.06 -2.29 11.05
C TYR A 13 -10.92 -1.16 11.65
N HIS A 14 -12.16 -1.47 12.04
CA HIS A 14 -13.14 -0.49 12.54
C HIS A 14 -13.43 0.71 11.63
N GLY A 15 -13.29 0.57 10.31
CA GLY A 15 -13.61 1.65 9.37
C GLY A 15 -14.15 1.17 8.03
N SER A 16 -14.74 2.08 7.27
CA SER A 16 -15.29 1.80 5.93
C SER A 16 -14.29 1.97 4.80
N ASP A 17 -13.15 2.60 5.07
CA ASP A 17 -12.10 2.80 4.08
C ASP A 17 -11.43 1.48 3.72
N LEU A 18 -11.04 1.35 2.46
CA LEU A 18 -10.31 0.20 1.95
C LEU A 18 -8.80 0.44 2.07
N LEU A 19 -8.08 -0.66 2.22
CA LEU A 19 -6.64 -0.72 2.04
C LEU A 19 -6.28 -1.84 1.07
N VAL A 20 -5.13 -1.67 0.42
CA VAL A 20 -4.41 -2.74 -0.26
C VAL A 20 -3.39 -3.30 0.73
N GLU A 21 -3.37 -4.60 0.95
CA GLU A 21 -2.38 -5.26 1.81
C GLU A 21 -1.64 -6.34 1.06
N ILE A 22 -0.32 -6.30 1.13
CA ILE A 22 0.56 -7.35 0.65
C ILE A 22 0.63 -8.45 1.71
N LEU A 23 0.44 -9.69 1.27
CA LEU A 23 0.32 -10.87 2.14
C LEU A 23 1.60 -11.71 2.20
N ASP A 24 2.59 -11.37 1.38
CA ASP A 24 3.88 -12.03 1.35
C ASP A 24 4.91 -11.26 2.18
N ASP A 25 6.01 -11.93 2.52
CA ASP A 25 7.10 -11.33 3.29
C ASP A 25 7.80 -10.23 2.49
N HIS A 26 7.38 -8.99 2.75
CA HIS A 26 7.91 -7.80 2.10
C HIS A 26 9.35 -7.45 2.54
N ARG A 27 9.91 -8.18 3.52
CA ARG A 27 11.29 -8.03 4.00
C ARG A 27 12.24 -9.07 3.40
N ALA A 28 11.72 -10.04 2.64
CA ALA A 28 12.56 -11.00 1.93
C ALA A 28 13.53 -10.27 0.99
N ALA A 29 14.77 -10.76 0.90
CA ALA A 29 15.84 -10.08 0.16
C ALA A 29 15.56 -9.91 -1.34
N ASP A 30 14.69 -10.76 -1.90
CA ASP A 30 14.25 -10.73 -3.30
C ASP A 30 12.86 -10.10 -3.49
N PHE A 31 12.26 -9.57 -2.42
CA PHE A 31 10.98 -8.89 -2.50
C PHE A 31 11.14 -7.59 -3.31
N PRO A 32 10.26 -7.31 -4.29
CA PRO A 32 10.40 -6.14 -5.13
C PRO A 32 10.04 -4.86 -4.39
N ASP A 33 10.65 -3.75 -4.81
CA ASP A 33 10.30 -2.41 -4.34
C ASP A 33 8.91 -2.00 -4.87
N VAL A 34 7.86 -2.32 -4.12
CA VAL A 34 6.47 -2.04 -4.49
C VAL A 34 6.21 -0.53 -4.58
N ALA A 35 6.86 0.28 -3.75
CA ALA A 35 6.73 1.74 -3.80
C ALA A 35 7.26 2.29 -5.12
N ALA A 36 8.42 1.83 -5.58
CA ALA A 36 8.96 2.19 -6.91
C ALA A 36 8.06 1.70 -8.05
N MET A 37 7.50 0.48 -7.94
CA MET A 37 6.57 -0.02 -8.94
C MET A 37 5.30 0.82 -9.04
N LEU A 38 4.71 1.22 -7.91
CA LEU A 38 3.54 2.11 -7.88
C LEU A 38 3.89 3.52 -8.39
N ARG A 39 5.06 4.06 -8.01
CA ARG A 39 5.57 5.33 -8.54
C ARG A 39 5.60 5.30 -10.06
N ASP A 40 6.16 4.24 -10.64
CA ASP A 40 6.32 4.15 -12.09
C ASP A 40 4.98 3.94 -12.80
N ALA A 41 4.10 3.09 -12.25
CA ALA A 41 2.80 2.78 -12.84
C ALA A 41 1.79 3.93 -12.77
N LEU A 42 1.79 4.69 -11.67
CA LEU A 42 0.85 5.79 -11.45
C LEU A 42 1.47 7.17 -11.76
N HIS A 43 2.75 7.21 -12.14
CA HIS A 43 3.55 8.43 -12.27
C HIS A 43 3.51 9.28 -11.00
N SER A 44 3.58 8.62 -9.84
CA SER A 44 3.50 9.28 -8.54
C SER A 44 4.78 10.02 -8.19
N VAL A 45 4.65 11.04 -7.35
CA VAL A 45 5.76 11.77 -6.75
C VAL A 45 5.64 11.67 -5.23
N ARG A 46 6.76 11.39 -4.56
CA ARG A 46 6.80 11.38 -3.09
C ARG A 46 6.74 12.81 -2.56
N LEU A 47 5.88 13.05 -1.58
CA LEU A 47 5.75 14.31 -0.87
C LEU A 47 6.08 14.11 0.61
N ALA A 48 6.26 15.22 1.33
CA ALA A 48 6.31 15.20 2.79
C ALA A 48 4.96 14.74 3.35
N HIS A 49 4.97 13.95 4.41
CA HIS A 49 3.74 13.51 5.06
C HIS A 49 3.05 14.72 5.74
N PRO A 50 1.74 14.94 5.55
CA PRO A 50 1.04 16.09 6.13
C PRO A 50 1.12 16.13 7.66
N ASP A 51 1.08 14.96 8.30
CA ASP A 51 1.22 14.81 9.75
C ASP A 51 2.67 14.59 10.23
N GLY A 52 3.66 14.69 9.33
CA GLY A 52 5.07 14.48 9.65
C GLY A 52 5.46 13.03 10.00
N LEU A 53 4.62 12.04 9.66
CA LEU A 53 4.88 10.62 9.97
C LEU A 53 6.08 10.03 9.24
N ASP A 54 6.57 10.69 8.20
CA ASP A 54 7.80 10.34 7.48
C ASP A 54 9.08 10.91 8.13
N ASP A 55 8.96 11.60 9.28
CA ASP A 55 10.11 11.98 10.10
C ASP A 55 10.83 10.73 10.62
N PRO A 56 12.15 10.59 10.40
CA PRO A 56 12.92 9.41 10.83
C PRO A 56 12.85 9.11 12.34
N GLN A 57 12.71 10.13 13.18
CA GLN A 57 12.58 9.94 14.63
C GLN A 57 11.21 9.36 14.98
N ILE A 58 10.16 9.84 14.32
CA ILE A 58 8.78 9.35 14.50
C ILE A 58 8.68 7.91 13.98
N ALA A 59 9.11 7.67 12.74
CA ALA A 59 9.10 6.35 12.11
C ALA A 59 9.91 5.32 12.94
N GLY A 60 11.11 5.71 13.39
CA GLY A 60 11.96 4.85 14.22
C GLY A 60 11.36 4.55 15.61
N SER A 61 10.61 5.49 16.19
CA SER A 61 9.93 5.28 17.48
C SER A 61 8.73 4.33 17.40
N GLN A 62 8.13 4.20 16.21
CA GLN A 62 6.95 3.38 15.95
C GLN A 62 7.27 2.06 15.25
N ASP A 63 8.53 1.86 14.82
CA ASP A 63 8.96 0.76 13.95
C ASP A 63 8.09 0.64 12.69
N ARG A 64 7.73 1.81 12.14
CA ARG A 64 6.70 1.96 11.12
C ARG A 64 7.07 3.08 10.17
N TYR A 65 7.26 2.75 8.90
CA TYR A 65 7.75 3.68 7.89
C TYR A 65 6.61 4.11 7.00
N PHE A 66 6.21 5.38 7.14
CA PHE A 66 5.22 5.99 6.28
C PHE A 66 5.86 6.70 5.09
N SER A 67 5.21 6.61 3.94
CA SER A 67 5.52 7.50 2.82
C SER A 67 4.26 7.98 2.14
N TYR A 68 4.24 9.27 1.80
CA TYR A 68 3.09 9.93 1.20
C TYR A 68 3.37 10.26 -0.26
N TRP A 69 2.41 9.95 -1.14
CA TRP A 69 2.58 10.00 -2.58
C TRP A 69 1.43 10.74 -3.24
N SER A 70 1.75 11.54 -4.26
CA SER A 70 0.78 12.26 -5.08
C SER A 70 0.83 11.75 -6.52
N TYR A 71 -0.32 11.59 -7.13
CA TYR A 71 -0.45 11.30 -8.56
C TYR A 71 -1.66 12.05 -9.14
N ALA A 72 -1.93 11.88 -10.44
CA ALA A 72 -2.93 12.69 -11.16
C ALA A 72 -4.34 12.69 -10.55
N ARG A 73 -4.72 11.65 -9.78
CA ARG A 73 -6.08 11.49 -9.24
C ARG A 73 -6.18 11.64 -7.72
N GLY A 74 -5.07 11.94 -7.04
CA GLY A 74 -5.07 12.22 -5.60
C GLY A 74 -3.79 11.78 -4.91
N HIS A 75 -3.94 11.38 -3.65
CA HIS A 75 -2.83 10.99 -2.79
C HIS A 75 -3.09 9.64 -2.16
N TYR A 76 -2.01 8.92 -1.91
CA TYR A 76 -2.02 7.68 -1.14
C TYR A 76 -0.82 7.63 -0.19
N GLU A 77 -0.97 6.82 0.83
CA GLU A 77 0.03 6.56 1.85
C GLU A 77 0.44 5.10 1.75
N ILE A 78 1.73 4.84 1.86
CA ILE A 78 2.28 3.51 2.08
C ILE A 78 2.70 3.44 3.53
N ASP A 79 2.21 2.40 4.19
CA ASP A 79 2.53 2.00 5.54
C ASP A 79 3.34 0.70 5.49
N ASP A 80 4.64 0.81 5.77
CA ASP A 80 5.62 -0.27 5.76
C ASP A 80 6.12 -0.51 7.19
N ASP A 81 5.50 -1.45 7.89
CA ASP A 81 5.87 -1.84 9.24
C ASP A 81 6.48 -3.25 9.29
N LEU A 82 6.82 -3.74 10.49
CA LEU A 82 7.43 -5.07 10.63
C LEU A 82 6.49 -6.22 10.21
N TRP A 83 5.17 -6.02 10.28
CA TRP A 83 4.15 -7.06 10.17
C TRP A 83 3.35 -7.00 8.87
N GLY A 84 3.39 -5.88 8.16
CA GLY A 84 2.57 -5.66 6.99
C GLY A 84 3.05 -4.52 6.13
N TRP A 85 2.67 -4.62 4.86
CA TRP A 85 2.86 -3.56 3.89
C TRP A 85 1.50 -3.21 3.30
N CYS A 86 1.03 -2.00 3.61
CA CYS A 86 -0.30 -1.55 3.27
C CYS A 86 -0.28 -0.25 2.46
N VAL A 87 -1.25 -0.09 1.57
CA VAL A 87 -1.51 1.18 0.88
C VAL A 87 -2.91 1.65 1.25
N THR A 88 -3.00 2.89 1.69
CA THR A 88 -4.26 3.55 2.03
C THR A 88 -4.40 4.87 1.27
N ALA A 89 -5.61 5.40 1.21
CA ALA A 89 -5.87 6.71 0.65
C ALA A 89 -6.97 7.38 1.48
N PRO A 90 -6.70 8.51 2.17
CA PRO A 90 -7.65 9.15 3.08
C PRO A 90 -8.77 9.90 2.33
N VAL A 91 -8.54 10.25 1.06
CA VAL A 91 -9.50 10.97 0.21
C VAL A 91 -9.71 10.19 -1.07
N ASN A 92 -10.96 10.09 -1.56
CA ASN A 92 -11.32 9.31 -2.74
C ASN A 92 -10.88 7.82 -2.65
N ASN A 93 -10.85 7.29 -1.42
CA ASN A 93 -10.28 5.99 -1.06
C ASN A 93 -10.56 4.89 -2.08
N ARG A 94 -11.85 4.64 -2.38
CA ARG A 94 -12.27 3.54 -3.25
C ARG A 94 -11.73 3.65 -4.67
N ALA A 95 -11.64 4.85 -5.22
CA ALA A 95 -11.12 5.07 -6.57
C ALA A 95 -9.59 4.91 -6.60
N ILE A 96 -8.89 5.45 -5.60
CA ILE A 96 -7.43 5.35 -5.51
C ILE A 96 -6.98 3.91 -5.24
N VAL A 97 -7.68 3.19 -4.36
CA VAL A 97 -7.45 1.77 -4.10
C VAL A 97 -7.67 0.93 -5.37
N ALA A 98 -8.69 1.25 -6.17
CA ALA A 98 -8.90 0.58 -7.46
C ALA A 98 -7.76 0.85 -8.46
N ASP A 99 -7.22 2.07 -8.50
CA ASP A 99 -6.07 2.41 -9.34
C ASP A 99 -4.80 1.65 -8.90
N ILE A 100 -4.55 1.55 -7.58
CA ILE A 100 -3.43 0.78 -7.02
C ILE A 100 -3.59 -0.71 -7.33
N GLU A 101 -4.79 -1.27 -7.14
CA GLU A 101 -5.09 -2.66 -7.50
C GLU A 101 -4.77 -2.93 -8.97
N GLN A 102 -5.24 -2.06 -9.87
CA GLN A 102 -4.96 -2.20 -11.29
C GLN A 102 -3.47 -2.07 -11.61
N ALA A 103 -2.76 -1.14 -10.97
CA ALA A 103 -1.32 -0.96 -11.15
C ALA A 103 -0.54 -2.22 -10.74
N LEU A 104 -0.87 -2.83 -9.60
CA LEU A 104 -0.23 -4.07 -9.15
C LEU A 104 -0.49 -5.23 -10.12
N LEU A 105 -1.75 -5.44 -10.50
CA LEU A 105 -2.15 -6.51 -11.42
C LEU A 105 -1.50 -6.35 -12.81
N ALA A 106 -1.41 -5.13 -13.32
CA ALA A 106 -0.82 -4.84 -14.63
C ALA A 106 0.66 -5.25 -14.74
N THR A 107 1.36 -5.38 -13.62
CA THR A 107 2.77 -5.82 -13.61
C THR A 107 2.94 -7.32 -13.90
N GLY A 108 1.86 -8.10 -13.79
CA GLY A 108 1.89 -9.57 -13.90
C GLY A 108 2.62 -10.28 -12.76
N ARG A 109 3.13 -9.54 -11.76
CA ARG A 109 3.83 -10.10 -10.58
C ARG A 109 2.91 -10.30 -9.38
N PHE A 110 1.74 -9.67 -9.39
CA PHE A 110 0.80 -9.69 -8.27
C PHE A 110 -0.46 -10.47 -8.62
N VAL A 111 -1.01 -11.16 -7.62
CA VAL A 111 -2.31 -11.81 -7.69
C VAL A 111 -3.18 -11.36 -6.52
N LYS A 112 -4.44 -11.06 -6.80
CA LYS A 112 -5.42 -10.68 -5.80
C LYS A 112 -6.03 -11.91 -5.15
N GLU A 113 -6.00 -11.96 -3.83
CA GLU A 113 -6.78 -12.90 -3.02
C GLU A 113 -8.09 -12.24 -2.56
N ALA A 114 -9.13 -13.07 -2.40
CA ALA A 114 -10.40 -12.61 -1.85
C ALA A 114 -10.25 -12.31 -0.36
N ALA A 115 -10.67 -11.11 0.07
CA ALA A 115 -10.77 -10.79 1.47
C ALA A 115 -12.09 -11.32 2.07
N ASP A 116 -12.02 -11.93 3.25
CA ASP A 116 -13.20 -12.27 4.04
C ASP A 116 -13.72 -11.01 4.74
N VAL A 117 -14.62 -10.29 4.05
CA VAL A 117 -15.25 -9.06 4.56
C VAL A 117 -16.10 -9.28 5.81
N GLY A 118 -16.53 -10.51 6.10
CA GLY A 118 -17.32 -10.83 7.30
C GLY A 118 -16.55 -10.66 8.62
N LYS A 119 -15.22 -10.59 8.56
CA LYS A 119 -14.34 -10.36 9.73
C LYS A 119 -14.15 -8.88 10.08
N PHE A 120 -14.65 -7.97 9.24
CA PHE A 120 -14.44 -6.53 9.37
C PHE A 120 -15.77 -5.76 9.55
N ALA A 121 -16.89 -6.47 9.68
CA ALA A 121 -18.24 -5.94 9.90
C ALA A 121 -18.62 -5.94 11.39
#